data_AF-A7E7S1-F1
#
_entry.id   AF-A7E7S1-F1
#
_cell.length_a   1.000
_cell.length_b   1.000
_cell.length_c   1.000
_cell.angle_alpha   90.00
_cell.angle_beta   90.00
_cell.angle_gamma   90.00
#
_symmetry.space_group_name_H-M   'P 1'
#
loop_
_entity.id
_entity.type
_entity.pdbx_description
1 polymer ?
#
loop_
_entity_poly.entity_id
_entity_poly.type
_entity_poly.pdbx_seq_one_letter_code
_entity_poly.pdbx_strand_id
1 'polypeptide(L)'
;MSESEQREGTPQTPPILSESPNPVTPRQFEDQQEAQRSFVLIPEHQQIKDFEMYSNSHRDIHPYTRPLTISDLESVLTLENTAFTDPNERASREKVGHRYLNSTSLKFLTWLTFIQLRYRLTRCGELCLGIFCTMTPGSDPKIETLATGRPVETSRKNGAISVLMGHVIAAKTHDLTASDASMGVPEGWEATKPPRTNLGHQEDGPQNKFL
;
A
#
# COMPACT_ATOMS: atom_id res chain seq x y z
N MET A 1 61.57 53.75 12.50
CA MET A 1 61.15 53.67 11.09
C MET A 1 60.15 52.52 11.05
N SER A 2 58.86 52.68 11.38
CA SER A 2 57.81 53.51 10.74
C SER A 2 57.68 53.09 9.26
N GLU A 3 56.57 52.59 8.69
CA GLU A 3 55.09 52.67 8.87
C GLU A 3 54.50 51.27 8.49
N SER A 4 53.53 50.62 9.15
CA SER A 4 52.07 50.84 9.31
C SER A 4 51.25 50.96 8.01
N GLU A 5 50.61 49.86 7.59
CA GLU A 5 49.39 49.90 6.78
C GLU A 5 48.37 48.87 7.29
N GLN A 6 47.26 49.40 7.80
CA GLN A 6 46.09 48.69 8.32
C GLN A 6 45.18 48.30 7.14
N ARG A 7 44.58 47.10 7.17
CA ARG A 7 43.33 46.85 6.44
C ARG A 7 42.29 46.28 7.39
N GLU A 8 41.25 47.07 7.49
CA GLU A 8 40.10 47.07 8.38
C GLU A 8 39.13 45.94 8.02
N GLY A 9 38.61 45.26 9.05
CA GLY A 9 37.65 44.18 8.91
C GLY A 9 36.24 44.72 8.66
N THR A 10 35.59 44.24 7.62
CA THR A 10 34.20 44.58 7.31
C THR A 10 33.23 43.75 8.17
N PRO A 11 32.20 44.35 8.81
CA PRO A 11 31.20 43.62 9.60
C PRO A 11 30.32 42.74 8.70
N GLN A 12 30.15 41.46 9.04
CA GLN A 12 29.21 40.58 8.35
C GLN A 12 27.77 40.83 8.84
N THR A 13 26.92 41.31 7.94
CA THR A 13 25.47 41.44 8.16
C THR A 13 24.82 40.05 8.16
N PRO A 14 23.94 39.71 9.12
CA PRO A 14 23.25 38.41 9.14
C PRO A 14 22.31 38.25 7.93
N PRO A 15 22.06 37.01 7.47
CA PRO A 15 21.22 36.73 6.32
C PRO A 15 19.75 37.10 6.60
N ILE A 16 19.15 37.84 5.66
CA ILE A 16 17.74 38.24 5.67
C ILE A 16 16.87 37.01 5.41
N LEU A 17 15.98 36.70 6.36
CA LEU A 17 14.91 35.71 6.19
C LEU A 17 13.91 36.24 5.15
N SER A 18 13.58 35.42 4.15
CA SER A 18 12.65 35.77 3.08
C SER A 18 11.29 36.23 3.63
N GLU A 19 10.85 37.41 3.21
CA GLU A 19 9.54 37.98 3.57
C GLU A 19 8.37 37.17 2.99
N SER A 20 7.24 37.23 3.70
CA SER A 20 5.96 36.61 3.34
C SER A 20 5.37 37.27 2.09
N PRO A 21 4.70 36.53 1.18
CA PRO A 21 4.08 37.13 -0.01
C PRO A 21 3.01 38.16 0.37
N ASN A 22 2.97 39.27 -0.37
CA ASN A 22 1.95 40.32 -0.21
C ASN A 22 0.53 39.76 -0.46
N PRO A 23 -0.49 40.29 0.24
CA PRO A 23 -1.88 39.91 0.01
C PRO A 23 -2.32 40.34 -1.41
N VAL A 24 -2.86 39.38 -2.16
CA VAL A 24 -3.40 39.59 -3.50
C VAL A 24 -4.69 40.41 -3.40
N THR A 25 -4.69 41.60 -3.99
CA THR A 25 -5.92 42.39 -4.17
C THR A 25 -6.83 41.67 -5.17
N PRO A 26 -8.12 41.45 -4.88
CA PRO A 26 -9.02 40.78 -5.81
C PRO A 26 -9.14 41.57 -7.11
N ARG A 27 -8.79 40.95 -8.24
CA ARG A 27 -9.10 41.50 -9.55
C ARG A 27 -10.60 41.35 -9.78
N GLN A 28 -11.27 42.46 -10.07
CA GLN A 28 -12.62 42.43 -10.65
C GLN A 28 -12.51 41.78 -12.03
N PHE A 29 -13.01 40.56 -12.15
CA PHE A 29 -13.28 39.91 -13.43
C PHE A 29 -14.70 39.38 -13.43
N GLU A 30 -15.31 39.57 -14.59
CA GLU A 30 -16.73 39.49 -14.91
C GLU A 30 -17.34 38.10 -14.77
N ASP A 31 -18.67 38.11 -14.63
CA ASP A 31 -19.58 36.99 -14.43
C ASP A 31 -19.23 35.71 -15.22
N GLN A 32 -18.82 34.68 -14.49
CA GLN A 32 -19.06 33.29 -14.89
C GLN A 32 -19.71 32.57 -13.70
N GLN A 33 -20.94 32.11 -13.92
CA GLN A 33 -21.77 31.38 -12.97
C GLN A 33 -21.00 30.20 -12.36
N GLU A 34 -20.46 30.41 -11.17
CA GLU A 34 -20.02 29.34 -10.29
C GLU A 34 -21.28 28.60 -9.87
N ALA A 35 -21.45 27.37 -10.37
CA ALA A 35 -22.52 26.48 -9.95
C ALA A 35 -22.38 26.30 -8.43
N GLN A 36 -23.20 27.06 -7.70
CA GLN A 36 -23.25 27.12 -6.25
C GLN A 36 -23.48 25.70 -5.74
N ARG A 37 -22.40 25.00 -5.35
CA ARG A 37 -22.50 23.72 -4.66
C ARG A 37 -23.12 24.03 -3.31
N SER A 38 -24.43 23.86 -3.23
CA SER A 38 -25.16 23.94 -1.97
C SER A 38 -24.63 22.83 -1.07
N PHE A 39 -23.96 23.22 0.01
CA PHE A 39 -23.75 22.30 1.12
C PHE A 39 -25.10 22.13 1.81
N VAL A 40 -25.69 20.93 1.68
CA VAL A 40 -26.89 20.57 2.42
C VAL A 40 -26.47 20.39 3.87
N LEU A 41 -26.81 21.35 4.73
CA LEU A 41 -26.74 21.19 6.17
C LEU A 41 -27.78 20.15 6.58
N ILE A 42 -27.33 18.93 6.91
CA ILE A 42 -28.20 17.88 7.43
C ILE A 42 -28.74 18.38 8.79
N PRO A 43 -30.08 18.52 8.96
CA PRO A 43 -30.66 18.92 10.23
C PRO A 43 -30.19 17.99 11.38
N GLU A 44 -29.97 18.53 12.59
CA GLU A 44 -29.46 17.79 13.74
C GLU A 44 -30.27 16.53 14.12
N HIS A 45 -31.54 16.44 13.71
CA HIS A 45 -32.38 15.26 13.92
C HIS A 45 -32.20 14.16 12.88
N GLN A 46 -31.57 14.47 11.73
CA GLN A 46 -31.19 13.53 10.67
C GLN A 46 -29.69 13.20 10.67
N GLN A 47 -28.89 13.90 11.46
CA GLN A 47 -27.54 13.43 11.80
C GLN A 47 -27.69 12.09 12.54
N ILE A 48 -26.95 11.08 12.08
CA ILE A 48 -26.94 9.75 12.69
C ILE A 48 -26.50 9.92 14.15
N LYS A 49 -27.46 9.81 15.09
CA LYS A 49 -27.21 9.83 16.54
C LYS A 49 -26.75 8.47 17.08
N ASP A 50 -26.61 7.48 16.21
CA ASP A 50 -26.28 6.10 16.57
C ASP A 50 -24.77 5.84 16.61
N PHE A 51 -23.96 6.85 16.96
CA PHE A 51 -22.53 6.65 17.22
C PHE A 51 -22.25 6.03 18.60
N GLU A 52 -23.27 5.93 19.47
CA GLU A 52 -23.14 5.36 20.82
C GLU A 52 -23.51 3.86 20.91
N MET A 53 -24.04 3.25 19.83
CA MET A 53 -24.41 1.82 19.84
C MET A 53 -23.27 0.89 19.38
N TYR A 54 -22.22 1.44 18.77
CA TYR A 54 -20.95 0.73 18.57
C TYR A 54 -20.08 1.02 19.78
N SER A 55 -19.73 -0.01 20.54
CA SER A 55 -18.80 0.14 21.67
C SER A 55 -17.57 0.94 21.22
N ASN A 56 -17.01 1.75 22.11
CA ASN A 56 -15.85 2.61 21.86
C ASN A 56 -14.57 1.87 21.39
N SER A 57 -14.65 0.58 21.02
CA SER A 57 -13.56 -0.23 20.47
C SER A 57 -13.15 0.15 19.03
N HIS A 58 -13.97 0.90 18.28
CA HIS A 58 -13.69 1.23 16.88
C HIS A 58 -12.84 2.52 16.68
N ARG A 59 -12.44 3.20 17.77
CA ARG A 59 -11.74 4.50 17.70
C ARG A 59 -10.21 4.40 17.66
N ASP A 60 -9.63 3.24 17.97
CA ASP A 60 -8.16 3.09 18.11
C ASP A 60 -7.53 2.30 16.96
N ILE A 61 -8.20 2.21 15.81
CA ILE A 61 -7.61 1.63 14.60
C ILE A 61 -6.99 2.77 13.80
N HIS A 62 -5.65 2.78 13.72
CA HIS A 62 -4.89 3.73 12.91
C HIS A 62 -4.33 3.01 11.67
N PRO A 63 -5.13 2.86 10.59
CA PRO A 63 -4.67 2.18 9.39
C PRO A 63 -3.65 3.04 8.64
N TYR A 64 -2.63 2.38 8.11
CA TYR A 64 -1.65 2.99 7.21
C TYR A 64 -1.36 2.03 6.05
N THR A 65 -1.03 2.60 4.90
CA THR A 65 -0.63 1.82 3.73
C THR A 65 0.88 1.74 3.64
N ARG A 66 1.38 0.61 3.15
CA ARG A 66 2.78 0.48 2.72
C ARG A 66 2.91 -0.53 1.59
N PRO A 67 3.99 -0.45 0.80
CA PRO A 67 4.37 -1.53 -0.09
C PRO A 67 4.50 -2.86 0.64
N LEU A 68 4.09 -3.92 -0.03
CA LEU A 68 4.28 -5.28 0.41
C LEU A 68 5.65 -5.77 -0.01
N THR A 69 6.23 -6.59 0.84
CA THR A 69 7.53 -7.20 0.61
C THR A 69 7.40 -8.70 0.74
N ILE A 70 8.43 -9.44 0.32
CA ILE A 70 8.48 -10.90 0.53
C ILE A 70 8.29 -11.31 2.00
N SER A 71 8.63 -10.40 2.91
CA SER A 71 8.48 -10.56 4.34
C SER A 71 7.01 -10.61 4.81
N ASP A 72 6.08 -10.10 4.01
CA ASP A 72 4.64 -10.05 4.31
C ASP A 72 3.87 -11.25 3.74
N LEU A 73 4.56 -12.16 3.03
CA LEU A 73 3.97 -13.28 2.31
C LEU A 73 3.03 -14.12 3.18
N GLU A 74 3.45 -14.44 4.40
CA GLU A 74 2.63 -15.23 5.34
C GLU A 74 1.37 -14.48 5.78
N SER A 75 1.44 -13.17 5.98
CA SER A 75 0.27 -12.36 6.33
C SER A 75 -0.70 -12.26 5.16
N VAL A 76 -0.20 -12.08 3.94
CA VAL A 76 -1.02 -12.06 2.72
C VAL A 76 -1.70 -13.41 2.50
N LEU A 77 -0.94 -14.52 2.57
CA LEU A 77 -1.48 -15.87 2.45
C LEU A 77 -2.54 -16.17 3.51
N THR A 78 -2.27 -15.81 4.77
CA THR A 78 -3.23 -15.98 5.86
C THR A 78 -4.51 -15.22 5.56
N LEU A 79 -4.39 -13.94 5.15
CA LEU A 79 -5.54 -13.09 4.87
C LEU A 79 -6.36 -13.61 3.67
N GLU A 80 -5.72 -14.04 2.57
CA GLU A 80 -6.41 -14.64 1.43
C GLU A 80 -7.13 -15.94 1.81
N ASN A 81 -6.49 -16.81 2.60
CA ASN A 81 -7.08 -18.07 3.06
C ASN A 81 -8.31 -17.83 3.96
N THR A 82 -8.27 -16.79 4.80
CA THR A 82 -9.40 -16.40 5.64
C THR A 82 -10.51 -15.74 4.84
N ALA A 83 -10.18 -14.82 3.92
CA ALA A 83 -11.15 -14.04 3.18
C ALA A 83 -11.89 -14.87 2.12
N PHE A 84 -11.20 -15.83 1.47
CA PHE A 84 -11.73 -16.65 0.39
C PHE A 84 -11.66 -18.13 0.76
N THR A 85 -12.80 -18.64 1.23
CA THR A 85 -12.97 -20.06 1.58
C THR A 85 -12.95 -20.96 0.35
N ASP A 86 -13.45 -20.49 -0.79
CA ASP A 86 -13.25 -21.13 -2.09
C ASP A 86 -11.87 -20.70 -2.66
N PRO A 87 -10.94 -21.65 -2.87
CA PRO A 87 -9.65 -21.37 -3.49
C PRO A 87 -9.74 -20.69 -4.87
N ASN A 88 -10.82 -20.92 -5.62
CA ASN A 88 -10.99 -20.35 -6.97
C ASN A 88 -11.27 -18.84 -6.98
N GLU A 89 -11.72 -18.27 -5.85
CA GLU A 89 -12.05 -16.85 -5.72
C GLU A 89 -10.86 -15.98 -5.27
N ARG A 90 -9.72 -16.60 -4.99
CA ARG A 90 -8.51 -15.92 -4.50
C ARG A 90 -7.85 -15.06 -5.58
N ALA A 91 -7.21 -13.97 -5.15
CA ALA A 91 -6.49 -13.05 -6.04
C ALA A 91 -5.30 -13.73 -6.75
N SER A 92 -4.71 -14.75 -6.12
CA SER A 92 -3.81 -15.71 -6.76
C SER A 92 -4.60 -16.84 -7.41
N ARG A 93 -5.45 -16.51 -8.40
CA ARG A 93 -6.25 -17.53 -9.11
C ARG A 93 -5.34 -18.62 -9.65
N GLU A 94 -5.54 -19.83 -9.18
CA GLU A 94 -4.79 -21.00 -9.59
C GLU A 94 -5.22 -21.47 -10.98
N LYS A 95 -4.46 -21.07 -12.00
CA LYS A 95 -4.60 -21.69 -13.32
C LYS A 95 -3.94 -23.06 -13.29
N VAL A 96 -4.72 -24.10 -13.02
CA VAL A 96 -4.35 -25.47 -13.39
C VAL A 96 -4.31 -25.53 -14.92
N GLY A 97 -3.14 -25.26 -15.49
CA GLY A 97 -2.87 -25.59 -16.88
C GLY A 97 -3.09 -27.10 -17.06
N HIS A 98 -3.86 -27.46 -18.08
CA HIS A 98 -4.39 -28.80 -18.37
C HIS A 98 -3.34 -29.91 -18.65
N ARG A 99 -2.11 -29.82 -18.12
CA ARG A 99 -0.99 -30.74 -18.42
C ARG A 99 -0.41 -31.54 -17.26
N TYR A 100 -0.93 -31.42 -16.04
CA TYR A 100 -0.56 -32.32 -14.94
C TYR A 100 -1.76 -32.60 -14.03
N LEU A 101 -2.75 -33.33 -14.54
CA LEU A 101 -3.82 -33.90 -13.73
C LEU A 101 -3.58 -35.39 -13.54
N ASN A 102 -2.75 -35.69 -12.55
CA ASN A 102 -2.69 -37.01 -11.92
C ASN A 102 -2.19 -36.89 -10.48
N SER A 103 -2.75 -35.99 -9.67
CA SER A 103 -2.72 -36.16 -8.21
C SER A 103 -3.76 -35.31 -7.49
N THR A 104 -4.72 -35.99 -6.84
CA THR A 104 -5.65 -35.43 -5.87
C THR A 104 -4.86 -34.95 -4.67
N SER A 105 -4.44 -33.68 -4.63
CA SER A 105 -3.88 -33.13 -3.39
C SER A 105 -4.09 -31.63 -3.28
N LEU A 106 -4.90 -31.23 -2.29
CA LEU A 106 -5.06 -29.86 -1.81
C LEU A 106 -3.69 -29.18 -1.55
N LYS A 107 -2.63 -29.97 -1.33
CA LYS A 107 -1.22 -29.53 -1.21
C LYS A 107 -0.64 -28.87 -2.48
N PHE A 108 -1.17 -29.19 -3.65
CA PHE A 108 -0.69 -28.62 -4.93
C PHE A 108 -1.28 -27.21 -5.17
N LEU A 109 -2.54 -27.01 -4.80
CA LEU A 109 -3.26 -25.73 -4.91
C LEU A 109 -2.66 -24.67 -3.97
N THR A 110 -2.39 -25.07 -2.71
CA THR A 110 -1.70 -24.19 -1.75
C THR A 110 -0.29 -23.82 -2.19
N TRP A 111 0.45 -24.75 -2.81
CA TRP A 111 1.79 -24.50 -3.35
C TRP A 111 1.77 -23.54 -4.56
N LEU A 112 0.78 -23.64 -5.44
CA LEU A 112 0.61 -22.71 -6.57
C LEU A 112 0.27 -21.29 -6.10
N THR A 113 -0.66 -21.15 -5.16
CA THR A 113 -1.01 -19.86 -4.53
C THR A 113 0.23 -19.21 -3.90
N PHE A 114 1.01 -20.00 -3.15
CA PHE A 114 2.26 -19.56 -2.55
C PHE A 114 3.24 -19.03 -3.61
N ILE A 115 3.44 -19.75 -4.73
CA ILE A 115 4.36 -19.33 -5.79
C ILE A 115 3.94 -18.02 -6.44
N GLN A 116 2.64 -17.82 -6.72
CA GLN A 116 2.14 -16.60 -7.36
C GLN A 116 2.40 -15.36 -6.50
N LEU A 117 2.08 -15.43 -5.21
CA LEU A 117 2.29 -14.32 -4.29
C LEU A 117 3.79 -14.07 -4.07
N ARG A 118 4.57 -15.14 -3.88
CA ARG A 118 6.03 -15.05 -3.74
C ARG A 118 6.67 -14.36 -4.95
N TYR A 119 6.27 -14.73 -6.17
CA TYR A 119 6.74 -14.10 -7.41
C TYR A 119 6.48 -12.59 -7.40
N ARG A 120 5.23 -12.18 -7.16
CA ARG A 120 4.84 -10.76 -7.25
C ARG A 120 5.44 -9.91 -6.14
N LEU A 121 5.49 -10.42 -4.91
CA LEU A 121 6.15 -9.70 -3.80
C LEU A 121 7.67 -9.60 -3.98
N THR A 122 8.27 -10.47 -4.80
CA THR A 122 9.70 -10.42 -5.13
C THR A 122 9.99 -9.50 -6.30
N ARG A 123 9.15 -9.52 -7.36
CA ARG A 123 9.39 -8.78 -8.61
C ARG A 123 8.78 -7.39 -8.62
N CYS A 124 7.67 -7.18 -7.94
CA CYS A 124 6.90 -5.95 -8.00
C CYS A 124 6.19 -5.63 -6.67
N GLY A 125 6.87 -5.92 -5.56
CA GLY A 125 6.35 -5.64 -4.22
C GLY A 125 6.05 -4.15 -4.00
N GLU A 126 6.77 -3.27 -4.68
CA GLU A 126 6.54 -1.82 -4.67
C GLU A 126 5.19 -1.40 -5.27
N LEU A 127 4.58 -2.24 -6.11
CA LEU A 127 3.24 -2.02 -6.67
C LEU A 127 2.15 -2.69 -5.84
N CYS A 128 2.52 -3.66 -5.02
CA CYS A 128 1.61 -4.37 -4.16
C CYS A 128 1.45 -3.58 -2.85
N LEU A 129 0.23 -3.20 -2.49
CA LEU A 129 -0.02 -2.37 -1.31
C LEU A 129 -0.76 -3.16 -0.24
N GLY A 130 -0.32 -3.04 1.01
CA GLY A 130 -1.03 -3.56 2.17
C GLY A 130 -1.57 -2.42 3.02
N ILE A 131 -2.75 -2.62 3.59
CA ILE A 131 -3.33 -1.77 4.64
C ILE A 131 -3.03 -2.46 5.98
N PHE A 132 -2.30 -1.77 6.85
CA PHE A 132 -1.84 -2.29 8.13
C PHE A 132 -2.37 -1.45 9.29
N CYS A 133 -2.53 -2.09 10.44
CA CYS A 133 -2.85 -1.42 11.70
C CYS A 133 -1.84 -1.83 12.77
N THR A 134 -1.47 -0.90 13.63
CA THR A 134 -0.63 -1.19 14.80
C THR A 134 -1.50 -1.64 15.96
N MET A 135 -1.23 -2.83 16.50
CA MET A 135 -2.02 -3.43 17.56
C MET A 135 -1.14 -4.00 18.66
N THR A 136 -1.59 -3.94 19.91
CA THR A 136 -0.90 -4.59 21.03
C THR A 136 -1.36 -6.04 21.12
N PRO A 137 -0.47 -7.05 21.14
CA PRO A 137 -0.87 -8.44 21.33
C PRO A 137 -1.73 -8.61 22.59
N GLY A 138 -2.86 -9.31 22.47
CA GLY A 138 -3.82 -9.48 23.57
C GLY A 138 -4.89 -8.39 23.68
N SER A 139 -4.90 -7.39 22.80
CA SER A 139 -6.07 -6.50 22.62
C SER A 139 -7.26 -7.27 22.02
N ASP A 140 -8.48 -6.81 22.32
CA ASP A 140 -9.76 -7.44 21.98
C ASP A 140 -10.04 -7.80 20.50
N PRO A 141 -9.45 -7.19 19.45
CA PRO A 141 -9.77 -7.60 18.09
C PRO A 141 -9.01 -8.88 17.72
N LYS A 142 -9.74 -9.99 17.60
CA LYS A 142 -9.22 -11.24 17.01
C LYS A 142 -9.06 -11.03 15.50
N ILE A 143 -7.82 -10.80 15.06
CA ILE A 143 -7.46 -10.66 13.64
C ILE A 143 -6.59 -11.83 13.23
N GLU A 144 -6.91 -12.51 12.13
CA GLU A 144 -6.21 -13.75 11.73
C GLU A 144 -4.74 -13.52 11.39
N THR A 145 -4.40 -12.35 10.84
CA THR A 145 -3.01 -11.97 10.54
C THR A 145 -2.22 -11.51 11.78
N LEU A 146 -2.83 -11.49 12.98
CA LEU A 146 -2.14 -11.15 14.23
C LEU A 146 -0.95 -12.09 14.49
N ALA A 147 -1.11 -13.39 14.20
CA ALA A 147 -0.07 -14.39 14.42
C ALA A 147 1.11 -14.27 13.44
N THR A 148 0.86 -13.72 12.24
CA THR A 148 1.89 -13.48 11.22
C THR A 148 2.39 -12.03 11.22
N GLY A 149 1.77 -11.18 12.03
CA GLY A 149 2.10 -9.78 12.20
C GLY A 149 3.52 -9.58 12.76
N ARG A 150 4.15 -8.49 12.35
CA ARG A 150 5.54 -8.19 12.73
C ARG A 150 5.60 -7.07 13.75
N PRO A 151 6.55 -7.07 14.69
CA PRO A 151 6.74 -5.94 15.60
C PRO A 151 6.91 -4.63 14.81
N VAL A 152 6.17 -3.59 15.20
CA VAL A 152 6.28 -2.25 14.57
C VAL A 152 7.63 -1.62 14.91
N GLU A 153 8.06 -1.79 16.16
CA GLU A 153 9.35 -1.33 16.68
C GLU A 153 9.87 -2.36 17.69
N THR A 154 11.08 -2.86 17.47
CA THR A 154 11.68 -3.93 18.31
C THR A 154 11.94 -3.51 19.76
N SER A 155 11.95 -2.19 20.05
CA SER A 155 12.27 -1.64 21.37
C SER A 155 11.05 -1.17 22.16
N ARG A 156 9.84 -1.29 21.60
CA ARG A 156 8.62 -0.82 22.27
C ARG A 156 8.18 -1.84 23.33
N LYS A 157 8.05 -1.39 24.58
CA LYS A 157 7.70 -2.26 25.73
C LYS A 157 6.34 -2.97 25.60
N ASN A 158 5.42 -2.42 24.80
CA ASN A 158 4.09 -2.98 24.61
C ASN A 158 4.06 -4.11 23.56
N GLY A 159 5.17 -4.41 22.86
CA GLY A 159 5.21 -5.48 21.87
C GLY A 159 4.27 -5.25 20.68
N ALA A 160 3.93 -3.99 20.35
CA ALA A 160 2.98 -3.68 19.30
C ALA A 160 3.39 -4.29 17.95
N ILE A 161 2.44 -4.91 17.27
CA ILE A 161 2.59 -5.59 15.99
C ILE A 161 1.80 -4.89 14.89
N SER A 162 2.36 -4.92 13.69
CA SER A 162 1.76 -4.50 12.44
C SER A 162 0.94 -5.65 11.90
N VAL A 163 -0.39 -5.47 11.88
CA VAL A 163 -1.37 -6.47 11.45
C VAL A 163 -1.89 -6.09 10.07
N LEU A 164 -1.85 -7.02 9.12
CA LEU A 164 -2.35 -6.80 7.75
C LEU A 164 -3.88 -6.96 7.72
N MET A 165 -4.59 -5.91 7.30
CA MET A 165 -6.05 -5.86 7.23
C MET A 165 -6.59 -6.12 5.83
N GLY A 166 -5.82 -5.75 4.81
CA GLY A 166 -6.21 -5.80 3.40
C GLY A 166 -5.00 -5.64 2.51
N HIS A 167 -5.07 -6.14 1.27
CA HIS A 167 -4.01 -5.91 0.30
C HIS A 167 -4.53 -5.80 -1.14
N VAL A 168 -3.70 -5.19 -1.98
CA VAL A 168 -3.83 -5.16 -3.43
C VAL A 168 -2.56 -5.75 -4.01
N ILE A 169 -2.71 -6.73 -4.89
CA ILE A 169 -1.59 -7.30 -5.64
C ILE A 169 -1.66 -6.78 -7.08
N ALA A 170 -0.58 -6.19 -7.55
CA ALA A 170 -0.51 -5.60 -8.88
C ALA A 170 0.70 -6.12 -9.67
N ALA A 171 0.62 -6.02 -10.99
CA ALA A 171 1.73 -6.26 -11.92
C ALA A 171 1.68 -5.21 -13.03
N LYS A 172 2.83 -4.88 -13.61
CA LYS A 172 2.93 -4.08 -14.84
C LYS A 172 2.79 -5.00 -16.05
N THR A 173 2.10 -4.53 -17.06
CA THR A 173 1.98 -5.19 -18.36
C THR A 173 1.91 -4.17 -19.48
N HIS A 174 2.44 -4.52 -20.64
CA HIS A 174 2.24 -3.77 -21.88
C HIS A 174 0.85 -3.99 -22.50
N ASP A 175 0.07 -4.95 -21.99
CA ASP A 175 -1.31 -5.17 -22.42
C ASP A 175 -2.18 -3.97 -22.02
N LEU A 176 -3.16 -3.62 -22.87
CA LEU A 176 -4.12 -2.55 -22.58
C LEU A 176 -5.00 -2.85 -21.36
N THR A 177 -5.20 -4.13 -21.05
CA THR A 177 -5.99 -4.61 -19.92
C THR A 177 -5.20 -5.63 -19.14
N ALA A 178 -5.36 -5.64 -17.82
CA ALA A 178 -4.77 -6.68 -16.98
C ALA A 178 -5.36 -8.03 -17.37
N SER A 179 -4.52 -8.92 -17.87
CA SER A 179 -4.87 -10.27 -18.27
C SER A 179 -4.38 -11.28 -17.22
N ASP A 180 -5.00 -12.44 -17.15
CA ASP A 180 -4.47 -13.53 -16.31
C ASP A 180 -3.02 -13.89 -16.66
N ALA A 181 -2.60 -13.68 -17.92
CA ALA A 181 -1.23 -13.90 -18.36
C ALA A 181 -0.27 -12.87 -17.75
N SER A 182 -0.66 -11.59 -17.70
CA SER A 182 0.10 -10.53 -16.99
C SER A 182 0.23 -10.75 -15.49
N MET A 183 -0.72 -11.52 -14.93
CA MET A 183 -0.77 -11.90 -13.53
C MET A 183 -0.13 -13.27 -13.26
N GLY A 184 0.30 -13.97 -14.29
CA GLY A 184 0.91 -15.29 -14.20
C GLY A 184 2.35 -15.30 -13.67
N VAL A 185 2.89 -16.50 -13.50
CA VAL A 185 4.27 -16.72 -13.06
C VAL A 185 5.05 -17.38 -14.21
N PRO A 186 6.13 -16.76 -14.70
CA PRO A 186 6.94 -17.35 -15.76
C PRO A 186 7.78 -18.53 -15.24
N GLU A 187 8.04 -19.51 -16.11
CA GLU A 187 8.91 -20.64 -15.78
C GLU A 187 10.36 -20.15 -15.58
N GLY A 188 11.05 -20.69 -14.56
CA GLY A 188 12.42 -20.30 -14.26
C GLY A 188 12.58 -18.87 -13.72
N TRP A 189 11.50 -18.24 -13.22
CA TRP A 189 11.54 -16.87 -12.67
C TRP A 189 12.52 -16.68 -11.51
N GLU A 190 12.82 -17.75 -10.77
CA GLU A 190 13.79 -17.75 -9.66
C GLU A 190 15.25 -17.84 -10.10
N ALA A 191 15.52 -18.06 -11.39
CA ALA A 191 16.88 -18.13 -11.91
C ALA A 191 17.60 -16.78 -11.77
N THR A 192 18.92 -16.80 -11.58
CA THR A 192 19.77 -15.58 -11.50
C THR A 192 19.57 -14.64 -12.70
N LYS A 193 19.24 -15.21 -13.87
CA LYS A 193 18.89 -14.48 -15.09
C LYS A 193 17.59 -15.08 -15.63
N PRO A 194 16.43 -14.59 -15.18
CA PRO A 194 15.16 -15.11 -15.65
C PRO A 194 14.98 -14.79 -17.14
N PRO A 195 14.32 -15.67 -17.91
CA PRO A 195 14.02 -15.41 -19.31
C PRO A 195 13.07 -14.20 -19.42
N ARG A 196 13.21 -13.42 -20.50
CA ARG A 196 12.24 -12.36 -20.82
C ARG A 196 10.95 -13.02 -21.30
N THR A 197 9.85 -12.73 -20.62
CA THR A 197 8.53 -13.28 -20.93
C THR A 197 7.50 -12.18 -20.98
N ASN A 198 6.48 -12.35 -21.84
CA ASN A 198 5.27 -11.54 -21.78
C ASN A 198 4.32 -12.02 -20.66
N LEU A 199 4.67 -13.11 -19.98
CA LEU A 199 3.97 -13.63 -18.81
C LEU A 199 4.47 -12.91 -17.54
N GLY A 200 3.53 -12.58 -16.66
CA GLY A 200 3.82 -11.95 -15.37
C GLY A 200 4.24 -10.48 -15.49
N HIS A 201 4.81 -9.98 -14.39
CA HIS A 201 5.31 -8.60 -14.28
C HIS A 201 6.34 -8.23 -15.35
N GLN A 202 6.14 -7.07 -15.97
CA GLN A 202 7.04 -6.48 -16.97
C GLN A 202 7.61 -5.15 -16.44
N GLU A 203 8.91 -5.09 -16.13
CA GLU A 203 9.57 -3.95 -15.46
C GLU A 203 9.33 -2.59 -16.16
N ASP A 204 9.46 -2.62 -17.50
CA ASP A 204 9.30 -1.46 -18.39
C ASP A 204 7.83 -1.21 -18.80
N GLY A 205 6.90 -2.04 -18.30
CA GLY A 205 5.48 -1.89 -18.55
C GLY A 205 4.94 -0.59 -17.93
N PRO A 206 3.99 0.09 -18.60
CA PRO A 206 3.30 1.22 -17.98
C PRO A 206 2.54 0.75 -16.73
N GLN A 207 2.49 1.60 -15.70
CA GLN A 207 1.49 1.44 -14.63
C GLN A 207 0.13 1.82 -15.24
N ASN A 208 -0.65 0.83 -15.66
CA ASN A 208 -1.99 1.07 -16.17
C ASN A 208 -2.83 1.66 -15.03
N LYS A 209 -3.26 2.91 -15.19
CA LYS A 209 -4.20 3.57 -14.28
C LYS A 209 -5.56 2.92 -14.49
N PHE A 210 -6.05 2.19 -13.50
CA PHE A 210 -7.43 1.74 -13.46
C PHE A 210 -8.35 2.97 -13.54
N LEU A 211 -9.23 3.02 -14.55
CA LEU A 211 -10.32 3.98 -14.67
C LEU A 211 -11.55 3.44 -13.92
#